data_AF-A0A2M7W779-F1
#
_entry.id   AF-A0A2M7W779-F1
#
_cell.length_a   1.000
_cell.length_b   1.000
_cell.length_c   1.000
_cell.angle_alpha   90.00
_cell.angle_beta   90.00
_cell.angle_gamma   90.00
#
_symmetry.space_group_name_H-M   'P 1'
#
loop_
_entity.id
_entity.type
_entity.pdbx_description
1 polymer ?
#
loop_
_entity_poly.entity_id
_entity_poly.type
_entity_poly.pdbx_seq_one_letter_code
_entity_poly.pdbx_strand_id
1 'polypeptide(L)'
;MTVIDILLKKRGLTTAKAVADFFSPVSPEKIGLKQLGIDSKMIAAAIKLISGAIKIGRPIYIYGDFDADGISATAVLWEALHRLKAKVMPYISPRNESVRGLSVKGLSSFKAKSLVITVDNGITSFEAAESAQKAGIDLIITDHHQPKDNFPPAAAVVHTTQLAGAGVAWFLANHLRGESSSHLEGETGLDLATIGTIADMVPLLGANRSLVKFGLIKLQTSPRPGLKALAQAAVIDLAKITSHQVSFTLAPRLNAMGRLADSLDALRLLCTTDQKRAESLTIKLNEVNQLRQDQTLAMFTDARQKAREKSQL
;
A
#
# COMPACT_ATOMS: atom_id res chain seq x y z
N MET A 1 -39.51 10.98 -1.64
CA MET A 1 -38.07 10.98 -1.93
C MET A 1 -37.41 11.95 -0.96
N THR A 2 -36.58 11.46 -0.04
CA THR A 2 -35.89 12.25 0.98
C THR A 2 -34.64 12.94 0.40
N VAL A 3 -34.08 13.93 1.12
CA VAL A 3 -32.77 14.53 0.76
C VAL A 3 -31.68 13.46 0.71
N ILE A 4 -31.73 12.47 1.60
CA ILE A 4 -30.79 11.34 1.63
C ILE A 4 -30.91 10.53 0.33
N ASP A 5 -32.13 10.22 -0.13
CA ASP A 5 -32.34 9.48 -1.38
C ASP A 5 -31.78 10.23 -2.60
N ILE A 6 -31.95 11.56 -2.64
CA ILE A 6 -31.41 12.41 -3.70
C ILE A 6 -29.88 12.34 -3.70
N LEU A 7 -29.25 12.47 -2.53
CA LEU A 7 -27.80 12.43 -2.38
C LEU A 7 -27.23 11.06 -2.77
N LEU A 8 -27.85 9.96 -2.35
CA LEU A 8 -27.44 8.59 -2.71
C LEU A 8 -27.52 8.37 -4.22
N LYS A 9 -28.63 8.78 -4.85
CA LYS A 9 -28.80 8.69 -6.31
C LYS A 9 -27.76 9.51 -7.07
N LYS A 10 -27.47 10.75 -6.61
CA LYS A 10 -26.42 11.60 -7.21
C LYS A 10 -25.01 11.04 -7.05
N ARG A 11 -24.78 10.18 -6.05
CA ARG A 11 -23.52 9.45 -5.84
C ARG A 11 -23.46 8.09 -6.54
N GLY A 12 -24.44 7.78 -7.39
CA GLY A 12 -24.49 6.51 -8.15
C GLY A 12 -24.99 5.30 -7.35
N LEU A 13 -25.46 5.49 -6.11
CA LEU A 13 -26.04 4.43 -5.28
C LEU A 13 -27.53 4.30 -5.56
N THR A 14 -27.88 3.62 -6.65
CA THR A 14 -29.25 3.59 -7.19
C THR A 14 -30.06 2.35 -6.82
N THR A 15 -29.43 1.32 -6.25
CA THR A 15 -30.11 0.07 -5.84
C THR A 15 -30.14 -0.07 -4.33
N ALA A 16 -31.17 -0.72 -3.79
CA ALA A 16 -31.28 -1.00 -2.35
C ALA A 16 -30.05 -1.76 -1.83
N LYS A 17 -29.53 -2.71 -2.64
CA LYS A 17 -28.30 -3.44 -2.32
C LYS A 17 -27.08 -2.51 -2.24
N ALA A 18 -26.88 -1.63 -3.22
CA ALA A 18 -25.73 -0.71 -3.22
C ALA A 18 -25.77 0.25 -2.01
N VAL A 19 -26.96 0.72 -1.63
CA VAL A 19 -27.15 1.56 -0.43
C VAL A 19 -26.83 0.76 0.84
N ALA A 20 -27.37 -0.45 0.97
CA ALA A 20 -27.10 -1.32 2.12
C ALA A 20 -25.61 -1.65 2.24
N ASP A 21 -24.97 -2.06 1.16
CA ASP A 21 -23.53 -2.39 1.12
C ASP A 21 -22.66 -1.15 1.42
N PHE A 22 -23.11 0.07 1.08
CA PHE A 22 -22.39 1.30 1.38
C PHE A 22 -22.42 1.66 2.89
N PHE A 23 -23.56 1.53 3.55
CA PHE A 23 -23.69 1.83 4.98
C PHE A 23 -23.19 0.69 5.88
N SER A 24 -23.45 -0.54 5.46
CA SER A 24 -23.17 -1.78 6.19
C SER A 24 -22.42 -2.77 5.28
N PRO A 25 -21.17 -2.47 4.89
CA PRO A 25 -20.39 -3.37 4.04
C PRO A 25 -20.10 -4.69 4.76
N VAL A 26 -19.95 -5.76 3.99
CA VAL A 26 -19.46 -7.05 4.51
C VAL A 26 -18.01 -6.92 5.00
N SER A 27 -17.58 -7.77 5.94
CA SER A 27 -16.17 -7.88 6.33
C SER A 27 -15.27 -8.09 5.10
N PRO A 28 -14.09 -7.45 5.01
CA PRO A 28 -13.19 -7.60 3.88
C PRO A 28 -12.71 -9.06 3.70
N GLU A 29 -12.67 -9.86 4.78
CA GLU A 29 -12.33 -11.29 4.71
C GLU A 29 -13.39 -12.14 3.98
N LYS A 30 -14.61 -11.63 3.84
CA LYS A 30 -15.71 -12.30 3.12
C LYS A 30 -15.78 -11.92 1.63
N ILE A 31 -14.93 -11.00 1.18
CA ILE A 31 -14.88 -10.58 -0.22
C ILE A 31 -14.06 -11.60 -1.00
N GLY A 32 -14.70 -12.28 -1.95
CA GLY A 32 -14.02 -13.26 -2.80
C GLY A 32 -13.24 -12.63 -3.95
N LEU A 33 -12.15 -13.28 -4.38
CA LEU A 33 -11.29 -12.82 -5.48
C LEU A 33 -12.07 -12.50 -6.78
N LYS A 34 -13.09 -13.31 -7.10
CA LYS A 34 -13.97 -13.08 -8.26
C LYS A 34 -14.68 -11.72 -8.21
N GLN A 35 -15.07 -11.25 -7.02
CA GLN A 35 -15.70 -9.93 -6.87
C GLN A 35 -14.71 -8.80 -7.16
N LEU A 36 -13.43 -9.03 -6.88
CA LEU A 36 -12.34 -8.09 -7.15
C LEU A 36 -11.82 -8.16 -8.59
N GLY A 37 -12.29 -9.12 -9.40
CA GLY A 37 -11.74 -9.37 -10.72
C GLY A 37 -10.32 -9.96 -10.69
N ILE A 38 -9.89 -10.49 -9.55
CA ILE A 38 -8.58 -11.13 -9.40
C ILE A 38 -8.69 -12.60 -9.81
N ASP A 39 -7.81 -13.05 -10.71
CA ASP A 39 -7.74 -14.46 -11.11
C ASP A 39 -7.23 -15.33 -9.95
N SER A 40 -8.07 -16.27 -9.49
CA SER A 40 -7.72 -17.23 -8.45
C SER A 40 -6.53 -18.10 -8.82
N LYS A 41 -6.28 -18.36 -10.11
CA LYS A 41 -5.11 -19.11 -10.56
C LYS A 41 -3.82 -18.33 -10.32
N MET A 42 -3.84 -17.01 -10.50
CA MET A 42 -2.68 -16.15 -10.24
C MET A 42 -2.38 -16.05 -8.75
N ILE A 43 -3.41 -15.95 -7.90
CA ILE A 43 -3.25 -16.02 -6.45
C ILE A 43 -2.66 -17.38 -6.04
N ALA A 44 -3.19 -18.50 -6.56
CA ALA A 44 -2.66 -19.83 -6.25
C ALA A 44 -1.20 -20.00 -6.71
N ALA A 45 -0.84 -19.48 -7.89
CA ALA A 45 0.54 -19.47 -8.38
C ALA A 45 1.47 -18.65 -7.48
N ALA A 46 1.05 -17.45 -7.07
CA ALA A 46 1.79 -16.59 -6.15
C ALA A 46 2.03 -17.29 -4.79
N ILE A 47 0.99 -17.87 -4.18
CA ILE A 47 1.08 -18.61 -2.92
C ILE A 47 2.05 -19.79 -3.06
N LYS A 48 1.93 -20.58 -4.13
CA LYS A 48 2.81 -21.74 -4.36
C LYS A 48 4.28 -21.32 -4.46
N LEU A 49 4.59 -20.24 -5.16
CA LEU A 49 5.95 -19.71 -5.29
C LEU A 49 6.48 -19.19 -3.96
N ILE A 50 5.66 -18.44 -3.23
CA ILE A 50 6.02 -17.88 -1.92
C ILE A 50 6.27 -19.00 -0.91
N SER A 51 5.34 -19.95 -0.76
CA SER A 51 5.48 -21.09 0.14
C SER A 51 6.67 -21.98 -0.23
N GLY A 52 6.90 -22.19 -1.53
CA GLY A 52 8.08 -22.89 -2.03
C GLY A 52 9.39 -22.18 -1.66
N ALA A 53 9.45 -20.85 -1.84
CA ALA A 53 10.61 -20.03 -1.49
C ALA A 53 10.89 -20.07 0.03
N ILE A 54 9.84 -19.99 0.86
CA ILE A 54 9.95 -20.12 2.33
C ILE A 54 10.54 -21.48 2.70
N LYS A 55 9.99 -22.58 2.16
CA LYS A 55 10.40 -23.96 2.49
C LYS A 55 11.88 -24.22 2.24
N ILE A 56 12.45 -23.65 1.17
CA ILE A 56 13.87 -23.85 0.82
C ILE A 56 14.78 -22.71 1.31
N GLY A 57 14.24 -21.74 2.05
CA GLY A 57 15.01 -20.59 2.54
C GLY A 57 15.58 -19.69 1.43
N ARG A 58 14.86 -19.58 0.31
CA ARG A 58 15.18 -18.70 -0.82
C ARG A 58 14.95 -17.23 -0.42
N PRO A 59 15.84 -16.29 -0.79
CA PRO A 59 15.62 -14.87 -0.55
C PRO A 59 14.36 -14.37 -1.25
N ILE A 60 13.52 -13.64 -0.52
CA ILE A 60 12.33 -12.94 -1.02
C ILE A 60 12.57 -11.43 -0.87
N TYR A 61 12.34 -10.67 -1.94
CA TYR A 61 12.36 -9.21 -1.91
C TYR A 61 10.97 -8.67 -2.18
N ILE A 62 10.48 -7.78 -1.30
CA ILE A 62 9.25 -7.03 -1.56
C ILE A 62 9.65 -5.69 -2.17
N TYR A 63 9.25 -5.47 -3.41
CA TYR A 63 9.59 -4.28 -4.19
C TYR A 63 8.42 -3.29 -4.17
N GLY A 64 8.44 -2.36 -3.22
CA GLY A 64 7.38 -1.38 -3.00
C GLY A 64 7.61 -0.05 -3.70
N ASP A 65 6.52 0.71 -3.87
CA ASP A 65 6.59 2.12 -4.23
C ASP A 65 6.87 3.02 -3.00
N PHE A 66 7.32 4.25 -3.25
CA PHE A 66 7.79 5.19 -2.23
C PHE A 66 6.69 5.99 -1.54
N ASP A 67 5.46 5.95 -2.03
CA ASP A 67 4.35 6.66 -1.42
C ASP A 67 3.69 5.84 -0.30
N ALA A 68 2.74 6.44 0.39
CA ALA A 68 2.11 5.84 1.55
C ALA A 68 1.32 4.56 1.21
N ASP A 69 0.86 4.37 -0.03
CA ASP A 69 0.22 3.12 -0.43
C ASP A 69 1.27 2.02 -0.61
N GLY A 70 2.29 2.25 -1.44
CA GLY A 70 3.40 1.33 -1.62
C GLY A 70 4.15 0.97 -0.33
N ILE A 71 4.38 1.95 0.55
CA ILE A 71 4.98 1.73 1.88
C ILE A 71 4.07 0.86 2.75
N SER A 72 2.76 1.14 2.78
CA SER A 72 1.80 0.36 3.57
C SER A 72 1.63 -1.05 3.02
N ALA A 73 1.58 -1.21 1.69
CA ALA A 73 1.52 -2.49 1.00
C ALA A 73 2.76 -3.34 1.30
N THR A 74 3.93 -2.71 1.30
CA THR A 74 5.19 -3.35 1.69
C THR A 74 5.15 -3.80 3.14
N ALA A 75 4.68 -2.95 4.05
CA ALA A 75 4.57 -3.29 5.46
C ALA A 75 3.64 -4.50 5.69
N VAL A 76 2.46 -4.50 5.06
CA VAL A 76 1.49 -5.61 5.14
C VAL A 76 2.11 -6.93 4.70
N LEU A 77 2.72 -6.97 3.51
CA LEU A 77 3.27 -8.21 2.98
C LEU A 77 4.55 -8.63 3.72
N TRP A 78 5.37 -7.67 4.14
CA TRP A 78 6.59 -7.94 4.90
C TRP A 78 6.26 -8.61 6.23
N GLU A 79 5.29 -8.08 6.98
CA GLU A 79 4.88 -8.68 8.26
C GLU A 79 4.32 -10.08 8.09
N ALA A 80 3.49 -10.30 7.07
CA ALA A 80 2.93 -11.63 6.77
C ALA A 80 4.05 -12.65 6.49
N LEU A 81 5.00 -12.31 5.62
CA LEU A 81 6.13 -13.19 5.29
C LEU A 81 7.11 -13.35 6.45
N HIS A 82 7.35 -12.29 7.23
CA HIS A 82 8.23 -12.33 8.39
C HIS A 82 7.69 -13.26 9.48
N ARG A 83 6.38 -13.23 9.74
CA ARG A 83 5.70 -14.17 10.66
C ARG A 83 5.78 -15.63 10.19
N LEU A 84 5.79 -15.84 8.88
CA LEU A 84 6.05 -17.15 8.26
C LEU A 84 7.54 -17.54 8.24
N LYS A 85 8.41 -16.78 8.92
CA LYS A 85 9.87 -17.01 9.00
C LYS A 85 10.58 -16.98 7.65
N ALA A 86 10.01 -16.29 6.66
CA ALA A 86 10.64 -16.10 5.37
C ALA A 86 11.94 -15.29 5.48
N LYS A 87 12.91 -15.57 4.60
CA LYS A 87 14.07 -14.68 4.40
C LYS A 87 13.66 -13.50 3.52
N VAL A 88 12.87 -12.61 4.09
CA VAL A 88 12.25 -11.48 3.38
C VAL A 88 12.96 -10.16 3.66
N MET A 89 13.22 -9.38 2.62
CA MET A 89 13.79 -8.03 2.70
C MET A 89 12.94 -7.05 1.90
N PRO A 90 12.56 -5.89 2.46
CA PRO A 90 11.91 -4.85 1.69
C PRO A 90 12.92 -4.08 0.84
N TYR A 91 12.47 -3.62 -0.32
CA TYR A 91 13.12 -2.66 -1.18
C TYR A 91 12.08 -1.64 -1.60
N ILE A 92 12.33 -0.36 -1.38
CA ILE A 92 11.43 0.72 -1.80
C ILE A 92 12.09 1.45 -2.97
N SER A 93 11.40 1.54 -4.09
CA SER A 93 11.91 2.24 -5.28
C SER A 93 12.16 3.71 -4.97
N PRO A 94 13.35 4.26 -5.22
CA PRO A 94 13.61 5.68 -5.01
C PRO A 94 12.79 6.55 -5.96
N ARG A 95 12.18 7.63 -5.46
CA ARG A 95 11.39 8.55 -6.27
C ARG A 95 12.17 9.26 -7.39
N ASN A 96 13.47 9.45 -7.18
CA ASN A 96 14.33 10.19 -8.09
C ASN A 96 14.89 9.34 -9.24
N GLU A 97 14.45 8.08 -9.39
CA GLU A 97 14.77 7.31 -10.59
C GLU A 97 13.96 7.80 -11.80
N SER A 98 14.53 7.65 -13.00
CA SER A 98 13.86 8.01 -14.26
C SER A 98 12.64 7.13 -14.56
N VAL A 99 12.60 5.93 -13.97
CA VAL A 99 11.49 4.97 -14.07
C VAL A 99 10.88 4.82 -12.68
N ARG A 100 9.57 5.10 -12.55
CA ARG A 100 8.84 4.85 -11.30
C ARG A 100 8.57 3.35 -11.13
N GLY A 101 8.74 2.83 -9.92
CA GLY A 101 8.45 1.44 -9.59
C GLY A 101 9.52 0.47 -10.07
N LEU A 102 9.13 -0.76 -10.42
CA LEU A 102 10.04 -1.83 -10.84
C LEU A 102 10.93 -1.39 -12.02
N SER A 103 12.25 -1.37 -11.79
CA SER A 103 13.26 -0.96 -12.77
C SER A 103 14.36 -2.02 -12.92
N VAL A 104 15.00 -2.08 -14.11
CA VAL A 104 16.16 -2.94 -14.36
C VAL A 104 17.29 -2.64 -13.36
N LYS A 105 17.51 -1.35 -13.07
CA LYS A 105 18.49 -0.90 -12.10
C LYS A 105 18.18 -1.42 -10.69
N GLY A 106 16.94 -1.33 -10.23
CA GLY A 106 16.56 -1.87 -8.93
C GLY A 106 16.73 -3.39 -8.84
N LEU A 107 16.38 -4.11 -9.90
CA LEU A 107 16.56 -5.56 -9.97
C LEU A 107 18.03 -6.01 -9.94
N SER A 108 18.97 -5.18 -10.42
CA SER A 108 20.40 -5.50 -10.43
C SER A 108 21.01 -5.72 -9.04
N SER A 109 20.35 -5.23 -7.98
CA SER A 109 20.75 -5.44 -6.59
C SER A 109 20.35 -6.81 -6.03
N PHE A 110 19.55 -7.60 -6.75
CA PHE A 110 19.08 -8.90 -6.29
C PHE A 110 19.86 -10.05 -6.90
N LYS A 111 20.00 -11.14 -6.13
CA LYS A 111 20.72 -12.34 -6.58
C LYS A 111 19.87 -13.13 -7.57
N ALA A 112 20.51 -13.81 -8.52
CA ALA A 112 19.86 -14.84 -9.33
C ALA A 112 19.14 -15.87 -8.43
N LYS A 113 18.02 -16.43 -8.90
CA LYS A 113 17.14 -17.32 -8.12
C LYS A 113 16.55 -16.66 -6.87
N SER A 114 16.40 -15.33 -6.83
CA SER A 114 15.57 -14.67 -5.81
C SER A 114 14.10 -14.67 -6.24
N LEU A 115 13.18 -14.58 -5.29
CA LEU A 115 11.79 -14.26 -5.56
C LEU A 115 11.58 -12.76 -5.33
N VAL A 116 11.08 -12.03 -6.31
CA VAL A 116 10.72 -10.62 -6.17
C VAL A 116 9.20 -10.51 -6.24
N ILE A 117 8.61 -9.80 -5.28
CA ILE A 117 7.17 -9.53 -5.23
C ILE A 117 7.00 -8.03 -5.27
N THR A 118 6.48 -7.47 -6.36
CA THR A 118 6.14 -6.04 -6.39
C THR A 118 4.88 -5.80 -5.58
N VAL A 119 4.81 -4.64 -4.94
CA VAL A 119 3.59 -4.14 -4.30
C VAL A 119 3.38 -2.70 -4.74
N ASP A 120 2.17 -2.41 -5.22
CA ASP A 120 1.78 -1.08 -5.71
C ASP A 120 2.60 -0.58 -6.91
N ASN A 121 3.21 -1.50 -7.67
CA ASN A 121 3.90 -1.17 -8.91
C ASN A 121 4.13 -2.41 -9.79
N GLY A 122 4.61 -2.16 -10.99
CA GLY A 122 5.15 -3.19 -11.88
C GLY A 122 4.22 -3.58 -13.03
N ILE A 123 2.92 -3.26 -13.00
CA ILE A 123 1.96 -3.68 -14.04
C ILE A 123 2.27 -3.10 -15.44
N THR A 124 3.05 -2.02 -15.50
CA THR A 124 3.50 -1.41 -16.75
C THR A 124 4.99 -1.60 -17.03
N SER A 125 5.73 -2.33 -16.19
CA SER A 125 7.20 -2.43 -16.22
C SER A 125 7.71 -3.62 -17.05
N PHE A 126 7.37 -3.65 -18.35
CA PHE A 126 7.72 -4.74 -19.28
C PHE A 126 9.22 -5.01 -19.37
N GLU A 127 10.02 -3.98 -19.59
CA GLU A 127 11.48 -4.11 -19.72
C GLU A 127 12.12 -4.70 -18.46
N ALA A 128 11.69 -4.23 -17.28
CA ALA A 128 12.19 -4.74 -16.01
C ALA A 128 11.75 -6.18 -15.77
N ALA A 129 10.51 -6.54 -16.13
CA ALA A 129 10.00 -7.89 -16.01
C ALA A 129 10.75 -8.89 -16.92
N GLU A 130 11.04 -8.51 -18.16
CA GLU A 130 11.88 -9.30 -19.07
C GLU A 130 13.32 -9.45 -18.54
N SER A 131 13.86 -8.38 -17.96
CA SER A 131 15.18 -8.41 -17.32
C SER A 131 15.21 -9.37 -16.12
N ALA A 132 14.18 -9.37 -15.29
CA ALA A 132 14.03 -10.31 -14.17
C ALA A 132 14.06 -11.77 -14.68
N GLN A 133 13.29 -12.07 -15.74
CA GLN A 133 13.27 -13.41 -16.34
C GLN A 133 14.66 -13.82 -16.85
N LYS A 134 15.36 -12.93 -17.58
CA LYS A 134 16.73 -13.17 -18.08
C LYS A 134 17.74 -13.38 -16.95
N ALA A 135 17.56 -12.71 -15.81
CA ALA A 135 18.39 -12.85 -14.62
C ALA A 135 18.04 -14.09 -13.75
N GLY A 136 17.05 -14.88 -14.15
CA GLY A 136 16.57 -16.03 -13.37
C GLY A 136 15.93 -15.62 -12.05
N ILE A 137 15.29 -14.45 -12.02
CA ILE A 137 14.48 -13.96 -10.90
C ILE A 137 13.03 -14.35 -11.18
N ASP A 138 12.39 -15.04 -10.22
CA ASP A 138 10.94 -15.23 -10.29
C ASP A 138 10.28 -13.95 -9.82
N LEU A 139 9.40 -13.41 -10.67
CA LEU A 139 8.68 -12.16 -10.41
C LEU A 139 7.20 -12.44 -10.17
N ILE A 140 6.68 -11.95 -9.05
CA ILE A 140 5.24 -11.82 -8.78
C ILE A 140 4.92 -10.34 -8.85
N ILE A 141 3.95 -9.95 -9.67
CA ILE A 141 3.48 -8.56 -9.74
C ILE A 141 2.21 -8.44 -8.91
N THR A 142 2.19 -7.53 -7.93
CA THR A 142 0.95 -7.12 -7.25
C THR A 142 0.76 -5.62 -7.38
N ASP A 143 -0.34 -5.22 -8.00
CA ASP A 143 -0.53 -3.84 -8.43
C ASP A 143 -2.03 -3.55 -8.65
N HIS A 144 -2.36 -2.27 -8.73
CA HIS A 144 -3.71 -1.77 -8.96
C HIS A 144 -3.79 -0.69 -10.05
N HIS A 145 -2.64 -0.18 -10.52
CA HIS A 145 -2.57 0.82 -11.59
C HIS A 145 -3.22 0.34 -12.89
N GLN A 146 -3.56 1.27 -13.78
CA GLN A 146 -4.11 0.92 -15.10
C GLN A 146 -3.06 0.12 -15.92
N PRO A 147 -3.39 -1.11 -16.35
CA PRO A 147 -2.49 -1.89 -17.19
C PRO A 147 -2.43 -1.33 -18.61
N LYS A 148 -1.46 -1.81 -19.39
CA LYS A 148 -1.48 -1.69 -20.86
C LYS A 148 -2.38 -2.80 -21.44
N ASP A 149 -2.35 -3.00 -22.76
CA ASP A 149 -3.15 -4.03 -23.44
C ASP A 149 -2.84 -5.45 -22.98
N ASN A 150 -1.63 -5.70 -22.48
CA ASN A 150 -1.18 -6.99 -21.93
C ASN A 150 -0.53 -6.78 -20.57
N PHE A 151 -0.22 -7.88 -19.87
CA PHE A 151 0.58 -7.85 -18.66
C PHE A 151 2.07 -8.14 -18.94
N PRO A 152 2.99 -7.58 -18.14
CA PRO A 152 4.41 -7.92 -18.20
C PRO A 152 4.64 -9.42 -17.92
N PRO A 153 5.72 -10.01 -18.47
CA PRO A 153 6.06 -11.40 -18.20
C PRO A 153 6.42 -11.59 -16.72
N ALA A 154 5.58 -12.31 -15.98
CA ALA A 154 5.78 -12.61 -14.57
C ALA A 154 5.26 -14.02 -14.26
N ALA A 155 5.80 -14.63 -13.20
CA ALA A 155 5.39 -15.95 -12.75
C ALA A 155 3.96 -15.95 -12.17
N ALA A 156 3.51 -14.80 -11.65
CA ALA A 156 2.12 -14.53 -11.31
C ALA A 156 1.83 -13.02 -11.37
N VAL A 157 0.64 -12.64 -11.80
CA VAL A 157 0.15 -11.24 -11.78
C VAL A 157 -1.15 -11.18 -10.98
N VAL A 158 -1.10 -10.55 -9.81
CA VAL A 158 -2.23 -10.31 -8.93
C VAL A 158 -2.63 -8.85 -9.07
N HIS A 159 -3.65 -8.58 -9.88
CA HIS A 159 -4.01 -7.22 -10.27
C HIS A 159 -5.51 -6.95 -10.14
N THR A 160 -5.86 -5.74 -9.69
CA THR A 160 -7.22 -5.20 -9.78
C THR A 160 -7.21 -3.68 -9.65
N THR A 161 -8.01 -2.99 -10.46
CA THR A 161 -8.24 -1.54 -10.35
C THR A 161 -9.30 -1.17 -9.30
N GLN A 162 -9.87 -2.17 -8.61
CA GLN A 162 -10.91 -1.97 -7.59
C GLN A 162 -10.36 -1.68 -6.20
N LEU A 163 -9.06 -1.85 -5.99
CA LEU A 163 -8.37 -1.67 -4.71
C LEU A 163 -7.22 -0.67 -4.88
N ALA A 164 -6.69 -0.20 -3.75
CA ALA A 164 -5.34 0.36 -3.69
C ALA A 164 -4.30 -0.78 -3.61
N GLY A 165 -3.02 -0.50 -3.88
CA GLY A 165 -1.92 -1.45 -3.79
C GLY A 165 -1.84 -2.12 -2.41
N ALA A 166 -2.03 -1.38 -1.31
CA ALA A 166 -2.04 -1.97 0.03
C ALA A 166 -3.25 -2.88 0.28
N GLY A 167 -4.38 -2.62 -0.40
CA GLY A 167 -5.52 -3.54 -0.42
C GLY A 167 -5.18 -4.85 -1.13
N VAL A 168 -4.54 -4.79 -2.31
CA VAL A 168 -4.09 -5.99 -3.04
C VAL A 168 -3.11 -6.81 -2.20
N ALA A 169 -2.12 -6.15 -1.59
CA ALA A 169 -1.15 -6.79 -0.69
C ALA A 169 -1.83 -7.47 0.51
N TRP A 170 -2.84 -6.82 1.10
CA TRP A 170 -3.63 -7.39 2.19
C TRP A 170 -4.40 -8.65 1.78
N PHE A 171 -5.03 -8.64 0.60
CA PHE A 171 -5.70 -9.83 0.09
C PHE A 171 -4.71 -10.97 -0.16
N LEU A 172 -3.53 -10.70 -0.75
CA LEU A 172 -2.50 -11.72 -0.92
C LEU A 172 -2.01 -12.27 0.43
N ALA A 173 -1.71 -11.40 1.39
CA ALA A 173 -1.32 -11.78 2.74
C ALA A 173 -2.38 -12.63 3.46
N ASN A 174 -3.66 -12.28 3.29
CA ASN A 174 -4.78 -13.03 3.86
C ASN A 174 -4.90 -14.44 3.24
N HIS A 175 -4.62 -14.61 1.95
CA HIS A 175 -4.63 -15.93 1.32
C HIS A 175 -3.39 -16.76 1.67
N LEU A 176 -2.23 -16.12 1.87
CA LEU A 176 -1.02 -16.79 2.39
C LEU A 176 -1.23 -17.37 3.80
N ARG A 177 -2.17 -16.83 4.57
CA ARG A 177 -2.59 -17.37 5.86
C ARG A 177 -3.39 -18.68 5.75
N GLY A 178 -4.15 -18.86 4.68
CA GLY A 178 -4.86 -20.10 4.39
C GLY A 178 -3.87 -21.26 4.13
N GLU A 179 -4.17 -22.44 4.71
CA GLU A 179 -3.32 -23.64 4.93
C GLU A 179 -2.35 -23.61 6.14
N SER A 180 -1.99 -22.44 6.70
CA SER A 180 -1.00 -22.35 7.81
C SER A 180 -1.60 -21.76 9.10
N SER A 181 -2.78 -22.24 9.49
CA SER A 181 -3.72 -21.60 10.44
C SER A 181 -3.23 -21.38 11.87
N SER A 182 -2.09 -21.92 12.30
CA SER A 182 -1.61 -21.78 13.69
C SER A 182 -0.65 -20.60 13.94
N HIS A 183 -0.08 -19.97 12.91
CA HIS A 183 0.99 -18.97 13.08
C HIS A 183 0.59 -17.52 12.79
N LEU A 184 -0.65 -17.29 12.35
CA LEU A 184 -1.13 -15.99 11.86
C LEU A 184 -2.48 -15.58 12.50
N GLU A 185 -2.79 -16.14 13.67
CA GLU A 185 -3.88 -15.63 14.51
C GLU A 185 -3.55 -14.20 15.00
N GLY A 186 -4.54 -13.31 14.95
CA GLY A 186 -4.50 -12.03 15.69
C GLY A 186 -4.43 -10.75 14.86
N GLU A 187 -3.63 -10.64 13.81
CA GLU A 187 -3.43 -9.35 13.12
C GLU A 187 -3.13 -9.51 11.62
N THR A 188 -3.99 -8.94 10.77
CA THR A 188 -3.91 -9.07 9.30
C THR A 188 -3.26 -7.88 8.60
N GLY A 189 -2.71 -6.91 9.34
CA GLY A 189 -2.24 -5.64 8.74
C GLY A 189 -3.36 -4.79 8.12
N LEU A 190 -4.63 -5.04 8.49
CA LEU A 190 -5.79 -4.31 7.96
C LEU A 190 -5.74 -2.80 8.29
N ASP A 191 -5.13 -2.44 9.41
CA ASP A 191 -4.88 -1.04 9.78
C ASP A 191 -3.90 -0.37 8.81
N LEU A 192 -2.81 -1.05 8.44
CA LEU A 192 -1.86 -0.58 7.42
C LEU A 192 -2.50 -0.51 6.03
N ALA A 193 -3.25 -1.54 5.62
CA ALA A 193 -3.97 -1.54 4.35
C ALA A 193 -4.96 -0.39 4.24
N THR A 194 -5.59 0.00 5.37
CA THR A 194 -6.48 1.16 5.45
C THR A 194 -5.74 2.47 5.27
N ILE A 195 -4.53 2.61 5.83
CA ILE A 195 -3.70 3.80 5.63
C ILE A 195 -3.37 3.97 4.14
N GLY A 196 -2.87 2.91 3.49
CA GLY A 196 -2.55 2.94 2.06
C GLY A 196 -3.77 3.26 1.20
N THR A 197 -4.89 2.56 1.44
CA THR A 197 -6.15 2.78 0.70
C THR A 197 -6.66 4.22 0.81
N ILE A 198 -6.58 4.84 1.99
CA ILE A 198 -7.00 6.24 2.15
C ILE A 198 -5.98 7.20 1.54
N ALA A 199 -4.68 6.89 1.64
CA ALA A 199 -3.61 7.73 1.13
C ALA A 199 -3.59 7.80 -0.39
N ASP A 200 -3.96 6.71 -1.06
CA ASP A 200 -4.03 6.62 -2.53
C ASP A 200 -5.29 7.28 -3.11
N MET A 201 -6.20 7.77 -2.26
CA MET A 201 -7.39 8.50 -2.67
C MET A 201 -8.32 7.72 -3.63
N VAL A 202 -8.24 6.38 -3.64
CA VAL A 202 -9.18 5.52 -4.37
C VAL A 202 -10.62 5.73 -3.87
N PRO A 203 -11.64 5.51 -4.71
CA PRO A 203 -13.02 5.59 -4.28
C PRO A 203 -13.28 4.67 -3.09
N LEU A 204 -13.76 5.22 -1.98
CA LEU A 204 -14.18 4.46 -0.80
C LEU A 204 -15.58 3.88 -1.02
N LEU A 205 -15.70 3.02 -2.04
CA LEU A 205 -16.86 2.24 -2.43
C LEU A 205 -16.49 0.76 -2.48
N GLY A 206 -17.48 -0.13 -2.54
CA GLY A 206 -17.26 -1.58 -2.68
C GLY A 206 -16.25 -2.15 -1.70
N ALA A 207 -15.19 -2.80 -2.22
CA ALA A 207 -14.16 -3.44 -1.41
C ALA A 207 -13.32 -2.43 -0.61
N ASN A 208 -12.98 -1.27 -1.17
CA ASN A 208 -12.28 -0.20 -0.42
C ASN A 208 -13.14 0.33 0.74
N ARG A 209 -14.46 0.46 0.54
CA ARG A 209 -15.39 0.86 1.60
C ARG A 209 -15.38 -0.13 2.76
N SER A 210 -15.36 -1.43 2.44
CA SER A 210 -15.24 -2.51 3.41
C SER A 210 -13.90 -2.45 4.15
N LEU A 211 -12.77 -2.46 3.43
CA LEU A 211 -11.43 -2.34 4.02
C LEU A 211 -11.34 -1.15 4.99
N VAL A 212 -11.71 0.05 4.54
CA VAL A 212 -11.60 1.26 5.35
C VAL A 212 -12.58 1.28 6.53
N LYS A 213 -13.82 0.77 6.38
CA LYS A 213 -14.78 0.72 7.51
C LYS A 213 -14.27 -0.15 8.65
N PHE A 214 -13.81 -1.36 8.33
CA PHE A 214 -13.32 -2.31 9.33
C PHE A 214 -11.92 -1.96 9.81
N GLY A 215 -11.07 -1.48 8.92
CA GLY A 215 -9.70 -1.16 9.25
C GLY A 215 -9.52 0.17 9.98
N LEU A 216 -10.44 1.14 9.87
CA LEU A 216 -10.45 2.29 10.78
C LEU A 216 -10.70 1.84 12.23
N ILE A 217 -11.59 0.87 12.46
CA ILE A 217 -11.80 0.30 13.80
C ILE A 217 -10.51 -0.36 14.31
N LYS A 218 -9.80 -1.09 13.45
CA LYS A 218 -8.50 -1.68 13.80
C LYS A 218 -7.42 -0.62 14.06
N LEU A 219 -7.39 0.44 13.26
CA LEU A 219 -6.46 1.55 13.40
C LEU A 219 -6.67 2.30 14.72
N GLN A 220 -7.92 2.51 15.13
CA GLN A 220 -8.29 3.13 16.40
C GLN A 220 -7.79 2.36 17.63
N THR A 221 -7.63 1.04 17.51
CA THR A 221 -7.12 0.17 18.56
C THR A 221 -5.73 -0.39 18.27
N SER A 222 -5.00 0.18 17.31
CA SER A 222 -3.75 -0.43 16.82
C SER A 222 -2.70 -0.46 17.94
N PRO A 223 -2.05 -1.61 18.21
CA PRO A 223 -1.02 -1.69 19.23
C PRO A 223 0.32 -1.11 18.76
N ARG A 224 0.48 -0.85 17.46
CA ARG A 224 1.71 -0.46 16.78
C ARG A 224 2.34 0.80 17.40
N PRO A 225 3.55 0.71 17.97
CA PRO A 225 4.27 1.86 18.51
C PRO A 225 4.40 3.02 17.52
N GLY A 226 4.72 2.71 16.25
CA GLY A 226 4.88 3.72 15.20
C GLY A 226 3.62 4.53 14.91
N LEU A 227 2.45 3.88 14.87
CA LEU A 227 1.18 4.59 14.64
C LEU A 227 0.77 5.45 15.84
N LYS A 228 1.02 4.96 17.06
CA LYS A 228 0.79 5.74 18.29
C LYS A 228 1.69 6.97 18.33
N ALA A 229 2.98 6.81 18.04
CA ALA A 229 3.94 7.91 18.00
C ALA A 229 3.57 8.95 16.93
N LEU A 230 3.22 8.51 15.70
CA LEU A 230 2.75 9.41 14.65
C LEU A 230 1.50 10.19 15.05
N ALA A 231 0.53 9.52 15.67
CA ALA A 231 -0.69 10.14 16.14
C ALA A 231 -0.41 11.22 17.20
N GLN A 232 0.45 10.90 18.16
CA GLN A 232 0.88 11.84 19.20
C GLN A 232 1.62 13.05 18.61
N ALA A 233 2.60 12.84 17.73
CA ALA A 233 3.35 13.92 17.08
C ALA A 233 2.45 14.80 16.19
N ALA A 234 1.36 14.24 15.69
CA ALA A 234 0.38 14.97 14.92
C ALA A 234 -0.78 15.54 15.74
N VAL A 235 -0.75 15.38 17.06
CA VAL A 235 -1.78 15.87 17.99
C VAL A 235 -3.18 15.35 17.63
N ILE A 236 -3.27 14.08 17.24
CA ILE A 236 -4.54 13.41 16.96
C ILE A 236 -4.81 12.32 17.99
N ASP A 237 -6.07 12.20 18.41
CA ASP A 237 -6.56 11.07 19.19
C ASP A 237 -6.76 9.87 18.25
N LEU A 238 -5.84 8.89 18.31
CA LEU A 238 -5.88 7.71 17.46
C LEU A 238 -7.19 6.94 17.63
N ALA A 239 -7.78 6.90 18.84
CA ALA A 239 -9.02 6.19 19.11
C ALA A 239 -10.24 6.81 18.40
N LYS A 240 -10.12 8.06 17.93
CA LYS A 240 -11.16 8.78 17.18
C LYS A 240 -10.76 9.07 15.74
N ILE A 241 -9.69 8.43 15.24
CA ILE A 241 -9.19 8.71 13.91
C ILE A 241 -10.25 8.40 12.85
N THR A 242 -10.36 9.28 11.86
CA THR A 242 -11.22 9.12 10.69
C THR A 242 -10.37 9.11 9.42
N SER A 243 -11.00 8.84 8.28
CA SER A 243 -10.32 8.94 6.98
C SER A 243 -9.74 10.32 6.71
N HIS A 244 -10.32 11.39 7.27
CA HIS A 244 -9.77 12.74 7.16
C HIS A 244 -8.39 12.84 7.83
N GLN A 245 -8.27 12.43 9.10
CA GLN A 245 -6.96 12.48 9.78
C GLN A 245 -5.95 11.54 9.11
N VAL A 246 -6.37 10.39 8.60
CA VAL A 246 -5.45 9.54 7.83
C VAL A 246 -4.93 10.28 6.59
N SER A 247 -5.82 10.84 5.77
CA SER A 247 -5.46 11.51 4.50
C SER A 247 -4.66 12.82 4.69
N PHE A 248 -5.03 13.65 5.67
CA PHE A 248 -4.45 14.98 5.86
C PHE A 248 -3.35 15.04 6.93
N THR A 249 -3.14 13.96 7.68
CA THR A 249 -2.24 14.02 8.84
C THR A 249 -1.22 12.88 8.86
N LEU A 250 -1.66 11.61 8.77
CA LEU A 250 -0.75 10.46 8.77
C LEU A 250 -0.07 10.27 7.41
N ALA A 251 -0.86 10.15 6.35
CA ALA A 251 -0.37 9.91 5.00
C ALA A 251 0.64 10.97 4.51
N PRO A 252 0.49 12.27 4.79
CA PRO A 252 1.48 13.28 4.37
C PRO A 252 2.85 13.09 5.01
N ARG A 253 2.93 12.59 6.26
CA ARG A 253 4.20 12.31 6.95
C ARG A 253 4.92 11.11 6.36
N LEU A 254 4.17 10.04 6.04
CA LEU A 254 4.72 8.88 5.33
C LEU A 254 5.21 9.28 3.93
N ASN A 255 4.35 9.98 3.18
CA ASN A 255 4.65 10.45 1.83
C ASN A 255 5.85 11.40 1.79
N ALA A 256 6.04 12.24 2.81
CA ALA A 256 7.16 13.18 2.88
C ALA A 256 8.52 12.46 2.78
N MET A 257 8.63 11.26 3.35
CA MET A 257 9.84 10.44 3.23
C MET A 257 10.12 10.08 1.79
N GLY A 258 9.13 9.57 1.06
CA GLY A 258 9.28 9.30 -0.37
C GLY A 258 9.51 10.53 -1.25
N ARG A 259 9.27 11.75 -0.74
CA ARG A 259 9.55 12.99 -1.49
C ARG A 259 10.96 13.51 -1.27
N LEU A 260 11.43 13.49 -0.03
CA LEU A 260 12.60 14.26 0.41
C LEU A 260 13.66 13.45 1.15
N ALA A 261 13.42 12.18 1.48
CA ALA A 261 14.30 11.38 2.32
C ALA A 261 14.25 9.88 1.95
N ASP A 262 14.72 9.02 2.86
CA ASP A 262 14.67 7.56 2.69
C ASP A 262 13.30 7.00 3.10
N SER A 263 12.50 6.55 2.12
CA SER A 263 11.20 5.90 2.33
C SER A 263 11.26 4.68 3.24
N LEU A 264 12.41 4.02 3.34
CA LEU A 264 12.59 2.86 4.19
C LEU A 264 12.40 3.20 5.67
N ASP A 265 12.62 4.45 6.08
CA ASP A 265 12.34 4.91 7.45
C ASP A 265 10.84 5.00 7.76
N ALA A 266 10.01 5.38 6.78
CA ALA A 266 8.55 5.31 6.94
C ALA A 266 8.09 3.85 7.08
N LEU A 267 8.65 2.93 6.27
CA LEU A 267 8.38 1.50 6.42
C LEU A 267 8.83 0.97 7.80
N ARG A 268 10.05 1.30 8.23
CA ARG A 268 10.59 0.91 9.55
C ARG A 268 9.69 1.40 10.68
N LEU A 269 9.12 2.59 10.56
CA LEU A 269 8.20 3.15 11.55
C LEU A 269 6.90 2.34 11.62
N LEU A 270 6.31 1.95 10.48
CA LEU A 270 5.08 1.16 10.46
C LEU A 270 5.26 -0.25 11.05
N CYS A 271 6.46 -0.83 10.87
CA CYS A 271 6.76 -2.22 11.25
C CYS A 271 7.48 -2.36 12.61
N THR A 272 7.95 -1.28 13.24
CA THR A 272 8.75 -1.41 14.47
C THR A 272 7.92 -1.81 15.67
N THR A 273 8.46 -2.71 16.49
CA THR A 273 7.93 -3.10 17.80
C THR A 273 8.62 -2.37 18.96
N ASP A 274 9.61 -1.52 18.68
CA ASP A 274 10.39 -0.78 19.68
C ASP A 274 9.84 0.66 19.80
N GLN A 275 9.43 1.02 21.02
CA GLN A 275 8.84 2.32 21.33
C GLN A 275 9.82 3.48 21.10
N LYS A 276 11.09 3.35 21.52
CA LYS A 276 12.11 4.40 21.34
C LYS A 276 12.45 4.59 19.87
N ARG A 277 12.50 3.48 19.11
CA ARG A 277 12.70 3.54 17.66
C ARG A 277 11.52 4.19 16.96
N ALA A 278 10.28 3.92 17.40
CA ALA A 278 9.10 4.58 16.87
C ALA A 278 9.14 6.11 17.12
N GLU A 279 9.53 6.53 18.31
CA GLU A 279 9.68 7.96 18.66
C GLU A 279 10.74 8.65 17.80
N SER A 280 11.93 8.06 17.67
CA SER A 280 13.02 8.66 16.89
C SER A 280 12.70 8.75 15.40
N LEU A 281 12.10 7.70 14.81
CA LEU A 281 11.63 7.73 13.43
C LEU A 281 10.51 8.75 13.24
N THR A 282 9.59 8.87 14.20
CA THR A 282 8.49 9.85 14.13
C THR A 282 9.00 11.29 14.12
N ILE A 283 10.00 11.62 14.95
CA ILE A 283 10.65 12.94 14.94
C ILE A 283 11.16 13.25 13.53
N LYS A 284 11.94 12.33 12.95
CA LYS A 284 12.47 12.46 11.59
C LYS A 284 11.36 12.67 10.55
N LEU A 285 10.31 11.84 10.56
CA LEU A 285 9.20 11.97 9.63
C LEU A 285 8.48 13.31 9.76
N ASN A 286 8.33 13.81 10.99
CA ASN A 286 7.67 15.09 11.24
C ASN A 286 8.51 16.27 10.73
N GLU A 287 9.83 16.24 10.94
CA GLU A 287 10.77 17.24 10.41
C GLU A 287 10.77 17.26 8.88
N VAL A 288 10.88 16.08 8.24
CA VAL A 288 10.84 15.96 6.78
C VAL A 288 9.49 16.43 6.22
N ASN A 289 8.39 16.14 6.93
CA ASN A 289 7.06 16.63 6.57
C ASN A 289 6.95 18.15 6.65
N GLN A 290 7.50 18.79 7.69
CA GLN A 290 7.52 20.25 7.81
C GLN A 290 8.33 20.88 6.67
N LEU A 291 9.53 20.37 6.41
CA LEU A 291 10.36 20.82 5.29
C LEU A 291 9.62 20.70 3.95
N ARG A 292 8.92 19.58 3.74
CA ARG A 292 8.09 19.36 2.55
C ARG A 292 6.96 20.39 2.44
N GLN A 293 6.31 20.77 3.54
CA GLN A 293 5.30 21.84 3.55
C GLN A 293 5.89 23.18 3.15
N ASP A 294 7.02 23.56 3.76
CA ASP A 294 7.69 24.85 3.51
C ASP A 294 8.12 24.97 2.05
N GLN A 295 8.76 23.93 1.50
CA GLN A 295 9.15 23.88 0.08
C GLN A 295 7.94 23.94 -0.87
N THR A 296 6.84 23.27 -0.51
CA THR A 296 5.60 23.31 -1.31
C THR A 296 5.02 24.73 -1.34
N LEU A 297 4.99 25.42 -0.20
CA LEU A 297 4.46 26.78 -0.10
C LEU A 297 5.33 27.79 -0.88
N ALA A 298 6.65 27.66 -0.78
CA ALA A 298 7.59 28.49 -1.52
C ALA A 298 7.38 28.32 -3.03
N MET A 299 7.36 27.07 -3.51
CA MET A 299 7.20 26.78 -4.94
C MET A 299 5.81 27.15 -5.48
N PHE A 300 4.75 26.96 -4.68
CA PHE A 300 3.41 27.43 -5.04
C PHE A 300 3.35 28.95 -5.19
N THR A 301 4.02 29.69 -4.29
CA THR A 301 4.04 31.16 -4.34
C THR A 301 4.73 31.66 -5.61
N ASP A 302 5.89 31.09 -5.96
CA ASP A 302 6.61 31.38 -7.20
C ASP A 302 5.77 31.04 -8.45
N ALA A 303 5.20 29.82 -8.49
CA ALA A 303 4.36 29.40 -9.62
C ALA A 303 3.13 30.30 -9.80
N ARG A 304 2.50 30.73 -8.71
CA ARG A 304 1.34 31.63 -8.73
C ARG A 304 1.73 33.02 -9.24
N GLN A 305 2.90 33.53 -8.86
CA GLN A 305 3.40 34.81 -9.37
C GLN A 305 3.63 34.73 -10.88
N LYS A 306 4.36 33.73 -11.35
CA LYS A 306 4.63 33.52 -12.79
C LYS A 306 3.35 33.35 -13.61
N ALA A 307 2.35 32.65 -13.07
CA ALA A 307 1.05 32.50 -13.72
C ALA A 307 0.30 33.84 -13.86
N ARG A 308 0.37 34.71 -12.84
CA ARG A 308 -0.23 36.05 -12.87
C ARG A 308 0.46 36.95 -13.89
N GLU A 309 1.78 36.97 -13.90
CA GLU A 309 2.57 37.74 -14.87
C GLU A 309 2.26 37.34 -16.31
N LYS A 310 2.12 36.02 -16.59
CA LYS A 310 1.70 35.53 -17.90
C LYS A 310 0.26 35.87 -18.28
N SER A 311 -0.65 35.99 -17.31
CA SER A 311 -2.05 36.34 -17.58
C SER A 311 -2.30 37.83 -17.85
N GLN A 312 -1.29 38.67 -17.59
CA GLN A 312 -1.33 40.12 -17.81
C GLN A 312 -0.68 40.53 -19.15
N LEU A 313 -0.09 39.57 -19.87
CA LEU A 313 0.44 39.69 -21.23
C LEU A 313 -0.58 39.16 -22.24
#